data_AF-A0A157S5K0-F1
#
_entry.id   AF-A0A157S5K0-F1
#
_cell.length_a   1.000
_cell.length_b   1.000
_cell.length_c   1.000
_cell.angle_alpha   90.00
_cell.angle_beta   90.00
_cell.angle_gamma   90.00
#
_symmetry.space_group_name_H-M   'P 1'
#
loop_
_entity.id
_entity.type
_entity.pdbx_description
1 polymer ?
#
loop_
_entity_poly.entity_id
_entity_poly.type
_entity_poly.pdbx_seq_one_letter_code
_entity_poly.pdbx_strand_id
1 'polypeptide(L)'
;MRTQTSQPARALRDVAKTPMSPALRHVAWTLKATAAAMAAMLTVFPAHAQSMEERLRTQLRSATQQLQQLQSQQAQLNAAKSAAETQRDAAQKEVEQLRAQLGKVQGQAEQLAGQQEAIRDAARAQAAASNEQLGKFKAAYDELLGIARAKDAEGKKLQVSLTERDSQLKVCEQKNDQMYAAGKEILAAYESFSTGDLLKIRQPLAREARVQFDEKAQEYGDKLYDSKYDPRLVPQQQSGAKPAQ
;
A
#
# COMPACT_ATOMS: atom_id res chain seq x y z
N MET A 1 -4.59 -14.60 -5.68
CA MET A 1 -4.18 -15.64 -6.64
C MET A 1 -3.15 -15.04 -7.59
N ARG A 2 -1.97 -15.69 -7.64
CA ARG A 2 -0.87 -15.69 -8.64
C ARG A 2 -0.50 -14.38 -9.34
N THR A 3 0.64 -13.74 -9.07
CA THR A 3 2.04 -14.11 -9.41
C THR A 3 2.32 -14.32 -10.89
N GLN A 4 3.35 -13.59 -11.36
CA GLN A 4 4.26 -13.93 -12.45
C GLN A 4 3.71 -13.87 -13.88
N THR A 5 4.19 -12.86 -14.61
CA THR A 5 4.79 -13.11 -15.91
C THR A 5 6.24 -12.61 -15.87
N SER A 6 7.13 -13.59 -15.70
CA SER A 6 8.52 -13.52 -16.10
C SER A 6 8.61 -13.44 -17.62
N GLN A 7 9.55 -12.67 -18.14
CA GLN A 7 10.44 -13.07 -19.24
C GLN A 7 11.50 -11.99 -19.55
N PRO A 8 12.66 -12.36 -20.12
CA PRO A 8 13.94 -12.06 -19.49
C PRO A 8 14.91 -11.29 -20.40
N ALA A 9 15.93 -10.75 -19.75
CA ALA A 9 17.26 -10.43 -20.27
C ALA A 9 17.60 -11.01 -21.66
N ARG A 10 17.62 -10.14 -22.68
CA ARG A 10 18.33 -10.32 -23.95
C ARG A 10 18.69 -8.95 -24.53
N ALA A 11 19.74 -8.35 -23.97
CA ALA A 11 20.45 -7.23 -24.59
C ALA A 11 21.92 -7.25 -24.12
N LEU A 12 22.57 -8.40 -24.29
CA LEU A 12 24.02 -8.57 -24.19
C LEU A 12 24.46 -9.38 -25.41
N ARG A 13 24.53 -8.70 -26.55
CA ARG A 13 25.36 -9.07 -27.69
C ARG A 13 25.36 -7.88 -28.65
N ASP A 14 26.51 -7.67 -29.28
CA ASP A 14 26.74 -6.77 -30.41
C ASP A 14 27.08 -5.31 -30.09
N VAL A 15 28.25 -5.07 -29.48
CA VAL A 15 29.21 -4.06 -29.97
C VAL A 15 30.64 -4.55 -29.65
N ALA A 16 31.13 -5.52 -30.43
CA ALA A 16 32.53 -5.88 -30.49
C ALA A 16 32.92 -6.04 -31.95
N LYS A 17 33.26 -4.93 -32.61
CA LYS A 17 34.00 -4.87 -33.87
C LYS A 17 34.33 -3.42 -34.22
N THR A 18 35.37 -2.88 -33.60
CA THR A 18 36.10 -1.75 -34.16
C THR A 18 37.30 -2.29 -34.96
N PRO A 19 37.46 -1.90 -36.24
CA PRO A 19 38.57 -2.36 -37.07
C PRO A 19 39.88 -1.69 -36.65
N MET A 20 40.91 -2.52 -36.52
CA MET A 20 42.29 -2.20 -36.17
C MET A 20 42.91 -1.24 -37.21
N SER A 21 43.48 -0.13 -36.73
CA SER A 21 44.05 0.95 -37.52
C SER A 21 45.25 0.52 -38.39
N PRO A 22 45.41 1.10 -39.61
CA PRO A 22 46.36 0.67 -40.65
C PRO A 22 47.84 1.09 -40.45
N ALA A 23 48.26 1.46 -39.24
CA ALA A 23 49.57 2.08 -39.00
C ALA A 23 50.77 1.10 -38.93
N LEU A 24 50.57 -0.20 -39.12
CA LEU A 24 51.61 -1.22 -38.98
C LEU A 24 52.04 -1.89 -40.30
N ARG A 25 51.57 -1.41 -41.47
CA ARG A 25 51.89 -2.00 -42.79
C ARG A 25 52.99 -1.29 -43.58
N HIS A 26 53.55 -0.19 -43.06
CA HIS A 26 54.62 0.57 -43.76
C HIS A 26 56.04 0.31 -43.23
N VAL A 27 56.21 -0.41 -42.12
CA VAL A 27 57.52 -0.70 -41.52
C VAL A 27 58.20 -1.95 -42.12
N ALA A 28 57.47 -2.75 -42.91
CA ALA A 28 57.99 -3.98 -43.52
C ALA A 28 58.41 -3.84 -45.01
N TRP A 29 58.34 -2.65 -45.61
CA TRP A 29 58.61 -2.46 -47.05
C TRP A 29 59.84 -1.59 -47.39
N THR A 30 60.56 -1.08 -46.40
CA THR A 30 61.79 -0.29 -46.63
C THR A 30 63.10 -1.03 -46.31
N LEU A 31 63.04 -2.32 -45.97
CA LEU A 31 64.22 -3.11 -45.59
C LEU A 31 64.71 -4.12 -46.65
N LYS A 32 64.24 -4.02 -47.91
CA LYS A 32 64.68 -4.90 -49.03
C LYS A 32 65.12 -4.14 -50.30
N ALA A 33 65.31 -2.83 -50.22
CA ALA A 33 65.72 -1.98 -51.36
C ALA A 33 67.07 -1.28 -51.15
N THR A 34 67.92 -1.76 -50.24
CA THR A 34 69.26 -1.20 -49.96
C THR A 34 70.35 -2.28 -49.87
N ALA A 35 70.19 -3.40 -50.58
CA ALA A 35 71.17 -4.48 -50.66
C ALA A 35 71.62 -4.80 -52.10
N ALA A 36 71.31 -3.93 -53.07
CA ALA A 36 71.68 -4.08 -54.48
C ALA A 36 72.36 -2.81 -55.05
N ALA A 37 73.21 -2.17 -54.24
CA ALA A 37 74.11 -1.09 -54.67
C ALA A 37 75.56 -1.34 -54.19
N MET A 38 75.93 -2.62 -54.00
CA MET A 38 77.20 -3.03 -53.40
C MET A 38 78.00 -4.02 -54.28
N ALA A 39 77.88 -3.91 -55.60
CA ALA A 39 78.65 -4.74 -56.52
C ALA A 39 78.78 -4.08 -57.91
N ALA A 40 79.50 -2.96 -58.00
CA ALA A 40 80.19 -2.51 -59.23
C ALA A 40 80.92 -1.19 -58.97
N MET A 41 82.11 -1.25 -58.35
CA MET A 41 83.22 -0.33 -58.63
C MET A 41 84.49 -0.86 -57.95
N LEU A 42 85.00 -1.97 -58.49
CA LEU A 42 86.43 -2.23 -58.49
C LEU A 42 86.94 -1.67 -59.82
N THR A 43 87.71 -0.59 -59.76
CA THR A 43 89.01 -0.46 -60.44
C THR A 43 89.55 0.97 -60.30
N VAL A 44 90.86 1.04 -60.09
CA VAL A 44 91.76 2.20 -60.15
C VAL A 44 91.96 2.95 -58.83
N PHE A 45 92.94 2.46 -58.07
CA PHE A 45 93.76 3.28 -57.17
C PHE A 45 94.80 4.05 -58.00
N PRO A 46 94.91 5.37 -57.86
CA PRO A 46 96.16 6.06 -58.09
C PRO A 46 96.75 6.58 -56.76
N ALA A 47 98.08 6.52 -56.70
CA ALA A 47 98.95 7.43 -55.97
C ALA A 47 98.80 7.51 -54.42
N HIS A 48 99.47 6.58 -53.73
CA HIS A 48 100.04 6.84 -52.41
C HIS A 48 101.21 7.82 -52.53
N ALA A 49 101.00 9.11 -52.26
CA ALA A 49 102.04 10.08 -51.84
C ALA A 49 101.55 11.53 -51.58
N GLN A 50 100.29 11.89 -51.86
CA GLN A 50 99.67 13.16 -51.41
C GLN A 50 98.69 12.96 -50.23
N SER A 51 98.77 11.79 -49.58
CA SER A 51 97.59 11.07 -49.08
C SER A 51 97.35 11.11 -47.57
N MET A 52 98.10 11.90 -46.80
CA MET A 52 97.84 12.07 -45.35
C MET A 52 97.21 13.42 -45.06
N GLU A 53 97.79 14.52 -45.52
CA GLU A 53 97.28 15.87 -45.23
C GLU A 53 95.87 16.10 -45.81
N GLU A 54 95.60 15.63 -47.02
CA GLU A 54 94.29 15.78 -47.66
C GLU A 54 93.23 14.91 -46.98
N ARG A 55 93.62 13.72 -46.48
CA ARG A 55 92.79 12.87 -45.61
C ARG A 55 92.50 13.55 -44.28
N LEU A 56 93.50 14.14 -43.62
CA LEU A 56 93.32 14.89 -42.37
C LEU A 56 92.40 16.11 -42.58
N ARG A 57 92.50 16.81 -43.73
CA ARG A 57 91.58 17.91 -44.07
C ARG A 57 90.15 17.43 -44.31
N THR A 58 89.96 16.31 -45.02
CA THR A 58 88.62 15.71 -45.18
C THR A 58 88.08 15.15 -43.87
N GLN A 59 88.91 14.56 -43.01
CA GLN A 59 88.54 14.08 -41.69
C GLN A 59 88.15 15.24 -40.78
N LEU A 60 88.88 16.36 -40.82
CA LEU A 60 88.53 17.58 -40.09
C LEU A 60 87.19 18.14 -40.58
N ARG A 61 86.99 18.29 -41.90
CA ARG A 61 85.71 18.76 -42.46
C ARG A 61 84.55 17.83 -42.09
N SER A 62 84.75 16.52 -42.17
CA SER A 62 83.78 15.50 -41.76
C SER A 62 83.48 15.58 -40.27
N ALA A 63 84.49 15.77 -39.42
CA ALA A 63 84.32 15.93 -37.97
C ALA A 63 83.58 17.24 -37.64
N THR A 64 83.87 18.34 -38.34
CA THR A 64 83.14 19.61 -38.21
C THR A 64 81.68 19.45 -38.63
N GLN A 65 81.40 18.76 -39.74
CA GLN A 65 80.04 18.45 -40.18
C GLN A 65 79.30 17.56 -39.16
N GLN A 66 79.96 16.55 -38.61
CA GLN A 66 79.40 15.70 -37.54
C GLN A 66 79.13 16.49 -36.26
N LEU A 67 80.01 17.41 -35.85
CA LEU A 67 79.77 18.28 -34.70
C LEU A 67 78.58 19.21 -34.93
N GLN A 68 78.47 19.81 -36.12
CA GLN A 68 77.33 20.66 -36.46
C GLN A 68 76.02 19.86 -36.50
N GLN A 69 76.07 18.63 -37.02
CA GLN A 69 74.92 17.72 -37.04
C GLN A 69 74.52 17.30 -35.62
N LEU A 70 75.47 16.92 -34.76
CA LEU A 70 75.20 16.58 -33.36
C LEU A 70 74.68 17.78 -32.56
N GLN A 71 75.21 18.98 -32.80
CA GLN A 71 74.71 20.21 -32.17
C GLN A 71 73.27 20.50 -32.59
N SER A 72 72.93 20.32 -33.87
CA SER A 72 71.55 20.46 -34.35
C SER A 72 70.61 19.40 -33.77
N GLN A 73 71.06 18.14 -33.65
CA GLN A 73 70.31 17.07 -33.01
C GLN A 73 70.11 17.33 -31.51
N GLN A 74 71.12 17.83 -30.80
CA GLN A 74 71.00 18.20 -29.40
C GLN A 74 69.99 19.34 -29.21
N ALA A 75 70.01 20.35 -30.08
CA ALA A 75 69.01 21.42 -30.06
C ALA A 75 67.59 20.87 -30.33
N GLN A 76 67.42 19.96 -31.29
CA GLN A 76 66.14 19.32 -31.59
C GLN A 76 65.63 18.44 -30.44
N LEU A 77 66.50 17.64 -29.81
CA LEU A 77 66.14 16.82 -28.66
C LEU A 77 65.79 17.66 -27.43
N ASN A 78 66.51 18.75 -27.18
CA ASN A 78 66.17 19.68 -26.10
C ASN A 78 64.83 20.37 -26.36
N ALA A 79 64.54 20.77 -27.59
CA ALA A 79 63.24 21.32 -27.98
C ALA A 79 62.11 20.29 -27.81
N ALA A 80 62.32 19.05 -28.27
CA ALA A 80 61.36 17.96 -28.11
C ALA A 80 61.13 17.59 -26.63
N LYS A 81 62.18 17.59 -25.82
CA LYS A 81 62.09 17.37 -24.36
C LYS A 81 61.28 18.47 -23.69
N SER A 82 61.56 19.73 -23.99
CA SER A 82 60.80 20.86 -23.44
C SER A 82 59.32 20.83 -23.86
N ALA A 83 59.03 20.45 -25.11
CA ALA A 83 57.66 20.25 -25.58
C ALA A 83 56.96 19.09 -24.84
N ALA A 84 57.65 17.96 -24.65
CA ALA A 84 57.12 16.82 -23.92
C ALA A 84 56.90 17.12 -22.42
N GLU A 85 57.79 17.87 -21.79
CA GLU A 85 57.63 18.35 -20.41
C GLU A 85 56.42 19.27 -20.29
N THR A 86 56.25 20.21 -21.24
CA THR A 86 55.08 21.10 -21.27
C THR A 86 53.77 20.32 -21.45
N GLN A 87 53.74 19.32 -22.32
CA GLN A 87 52.58 18.45 -22.52
C GLN A 87 52.28 17.58 -21.29
N ARG A 88 53.31 17.03 -20.64
CA ARG A 88 53.16 16.28 -19.38
C ARG A 88 52.55 17.18 -18.30
N ASP A 89 53.07 18.40 -18.14
CA ASP A 89 52.60 19.31 -17.10
C ASP A 89 51.17 19.80 -17.39
N ALA A 90 50.81 19.99 -18.66
CA ALA A 90 49.43 20.26 -19.07
C ALA A 90 48.49 19.07 -18.76
N ALA A 91 48.88 17.85 -19.14
CA ALA A 91 48.11 16.64 -18.86
C ALA A 91 47.97 16.36 -17.36
N GLN A 92 49.01 16.61 -16.56
CA GLN A 92 48.95 16.50 -15.10
C GLN A 92 47.93 17.49 -14.51
N LYS A 93 47.91 18.74 -14.97
CA LYS A 93 46.91 19.73 -14.56
C LYS A 93 45.49 19.30 -14.93
N GLU A 94 45.28 18.76 -16.13
CA GLU A 94 43.98 18.24 -16.54
C GLU A 94 43.52 17.07 -15.67
N VAL A 95 44.42 16.12 -15.35
CA VAL A 95 44.11 15.00 -14.45
C VAL A 95 43.73 15.48 -13.06
N GLU A 96 44.45 16.46 -12.50
CA GLU A 96 44.12 17.06 -11.21
C GLU A 96 42.76 17.77 -11.23
N GLN A 97 42.47 18.52 -12.29
CA GLN A 97 41.18 19.18 -12.47
C GLN A 97 40.04 18.16 -12.60
N LEU A 98 40.22 17.10 -13.38
CA LEU A 98 39.21 16.05 -13.54
C LEU A 98 39.01 15.26 -12.24
N ARG A 99 40.07 14.98 -11.48
CA ARG A 99 39.97 14.38 -10.14
C ARG A 99 39.22 15.27 -9.16
N ALA A 100 39.48 16.57 -9.17
CA ALA A 100 38.74 17.53 -8.34
C ALA A 100 37.26 17.59 -8.74
N GLN A 101 36.94 17.56 -10.04
CA GLN A 101 35.56 17.49 -10.52
C GLN A 101 34.86 16.19 -10.12
N LEU A 102 35.52 15.04 -10.26
CA LEU A 102 35.00 13.75 -9.81
C LEU A 102 34.71 13.75 -8.31
N GLY A 103 35.62 14.26 -7.48
CA GLY A 103 35.39 14.37 -6.04
C GLY A 103 34.18 15.25 -5.70
N LYS A 104 33.98 16.37 -6.42
CA LYS A 104 32.80 17.22 -6.25
C LYS A 104 31.51 16.50 -6.66
N VAL A 105 31.51 15.82 -7.80
CA VAL A 105 30.33 15.08 -8.29
C VAL A 105 29.99 13.91 -7.37
N GLN A 106 30.99 13.19 -6.86
CA GLN A 106 30.80 12.12 -5.89
C GLN A 106 30.20 12.65 -4.58
N GLY A 107 30.74 13.73 -4.03
CA GLY A 107 30.19 14.36 -2.82
C GLY A 107 28.75 14.85 -3.01
N GLN A 108 28.44 15.44 -4.17
CA GLN A 108 27.06 15.83 -4.51
C GLN A 108 26.14 14.62 -4.65
N ALA A 109 26.61 13.53 -5.26
CA ALA A 109 25.83 12.31 -5.43
C ALA A 109 25.53 11.66 -4.07
N GLU A 110 26.49 11.60 -3.16
CA GLU A 110 26.29 11.10 -1.78
C GLU A 110 25.30 11.97 -1.01
N GLN A 111 25.43 13.30 -1.11
CA GLN A 111 24.49 14.22 -0.46
C GLN A 111 23.07 14.09 -1.02
N LEU A 112 22.93 13.88 -2.34
CA LEU A 112 21.63 13.68 -2.96
C LEU A 112 21.03 12.31 -2.61
N ALA A 113 21.86 11.27 -2.52
CA ALA A 113 21.44 9.94 -2.07
C ALA A 113 20.92 9.99 -0.62
N GLY A 114 21.65 10.65 0.29
CA GLY A 114 21.22 10.83 1.68
C GLY A 114 19.92 11.63 1.81
N GLN A 115 19.75 12.70 1.01
CA GLN A 115 18.48 13.44 0.96
C GLN A 115 17.33 12.58 0.43
N GLN A 116 17.57 11.79 -0.63
CA GLN A 116 16.54 10.92 -1.19
C GLN A 116 16.11 9.83 -0.19
N GLU A 117 17.05 9.28 0.58
CA GLU A 117 16.76 8.31 1.64
C GLU A 117 15.96 8.97 2.77
N ALA A 118 16.37 10.13 3.26
CA ALA A 118 15.63 10.88 4.27
C ALA A 118 14.19 11.22 3.83
N ILE A 119 13.99 11.62 2.56
CA ILE A 119 12.66 11.88 2.00
C ILE A 119 11.83 10.59 1.94
N ARG A 120 12.43 9.47 1.53
CA ARG A 120 11.74 8.17 1.47
C ARG A 120 11.31 7.71 2.87
N ASP A 121 12.16 7.88 3.87
CA ASP A 121 11.85 7.51 5.24
C ASP A 121 10.78 8.42 5.84
N ALA A 122 10.85 9.73 5.60
CA ALA A 122 9.80 10.66 5.99
C ALA A 122 8.45 10.31 5.33
N ALA A 123 8.45 9.99 4.03
CA ALA A 123 7.25 9.57 3.31
C ALA A 123 6.68 8.25 3.84
N ARG A 124 7.53 7.27 4.17
CA ARG A 124 7.11 6.01 4.80
C ARG A 124 6.52 6.25 6.19
N ALA A 125 7.16 7.07 7.02
CA ALA A 125 6.66 7.42 8.34
C ALA A 125 5.31 8.14 8.27
N GLN A 126 5.16 9.09 7.33
CA GLN A 126 3.90 9.79 7.10
C GLN A 126 2.80 8.84 6.62
N ALA A 127 3.11 7.93 5.70
CA ALA A 127 2.17 6.92 5.23
C ALA A 127 1.74 5.96 6.35
N ALA A 128 2.69 5.52 7.20
CA ALA A 128 2.39 4.69 8.36
C ALA A 128 1.49 5.41 9.37
N ALA A 129 1.81 6.67 9.71
CA ALA A 129 0.99 7.48 10.60
C ALA A 129 -0.42 7.73 10.02
N SER A 130 -0.52 8.03 8.72
CA SER A 130 -1.81 8.17 8.03
C SER A 130 -2.64 6.89 8.09
N ASN A 131 -2.03 5.73 7.83
CA ASN A 131 -2.71 4.44 7.90
C ASN A 131 -3.17 4.10 9.32
N GLU A 132 -2.39 4.44 10.34
CA GLU A 132 -2.79 4.29 11.74
C GLU A 132 -4.02 5.14 12.07
N GLN A 133 -4.04 6.41 11.64
CA GLN A 133 -5.20 7.29 11.83
C GLN A 133 -6.44 6.76 11.10
N LEU A 134 -6.29 6.31 9.84
CA LEU A 134 -7.37 5.67 9.10
C LEU A 134 -7.89 4.42 9.81
N GLY A 135 -7.01 3.63 10.43
CA GLY A 135 -7.39 2.50 11.26
C GLY A 135 -8.23 2.91 12.48
N LYS A 136 -7.82 3.96 13.19
CA LYS A 136 -8.56 4.52 14.34
C LYS A 136 -9.94 5.04 13.93
N PHE A 137 -10.04 5.78 12.83
CA PHE A 137 -11.32 6.28 12.33
C PHE A 137 -12.26 5.14 11.91
N LYS A 138 -11.75 4.10 11.26
CA LYS A 138 -12.56 2.91 10.92
C LYS A 138 -13.07 2.21 12.19
N ALA A 139 -12.20 1.98 13.16
CA ALA A 139 -12.59 1.35 14.42
C ALA A 139 -13.66 2.17 15.17
N ALA A 140 -13.50 3.48 15.27
CA ALA A 140 -14.49 4.37 15.89
C ALA A 140 -15.82 4.39 15.12
N TYR A 141 -15.77 4.32 13.79
CA TYR A 141 -16.97 4.24 12.96
C TYR A 141 -17.71 2.91 13.15
N ASP A 142 -16.98 1.78 13.20
CA ASP A 142 -17.54 0.46 13.45
C ASP A 142 -18.14 0.36 14.86
N GLU A 143 -17.49 0.97 15.85
CA GLU A 143 -18.01 1.08 17.22
C GLU A 143 -19.32 1.88 17.25
N LEU A 144 -19.36 3.06 16.61
CA LEU A 144 -20.56 3.88 16.54
C LEU A 144 -21.71 3.16 15.81
N LEU A 145 -21.39 2.44 14.74
CA LEU A 145 -22.37 1.61 14.01
C LEU A 145 -22.90 0.47 14.89
N GLY A 146 -22.03 -0.15 15.71
CA GLY A 146 -22.41 -1.14 16.71
C GLY A 146 -23.37 -0.56 17.75
N ILE A 147 -23.07 0.62 18.29
CA ILE A 147 -23.92 1.33 19.25
C ILE A 147 -25.27 1.68 18.63
N ALA A 148 -25.30 2.21 17.40
CA ALA A 148 -26.54 2.55 16.71
C ALA A 148 -27.44 1.32 16.53
N ARG A 149 -26.88 0.20 16.06
CA ARG A 149 -27.61 -1.06 15.92
C ARG A 149 -28.11 -1.61 17.25
N ALA A 150 -27.30 -1.49 18.32
CA ALA A 150 -27.72 -1.89 19.66
C ALA A 150 -28.88 -1.04 20.16
N LYS A 151 -28.86 0.27 19.91
CA LYS A 151 -29.96 1.18 20.25
C LYS A 151 -31.23 0.92 19.44
N ASP A 152 -31.11 0.63 18.16
CA ASP A 152 -32.26 0.21 17.34
C ASP A 152 -32.86 -1.10 17.84
N ALA A 153 -32.03 -2.07 18.24
CA ALA A 153 -32.49 -3.33 18.80
C ALA A 153 -33.16 -3.14 20.17
N GLU A 154 -32.62 -2.26 21.02
CA GLU A 154 -33.22 -1.86 22.30
C GLU A 154 -34.57 -1.18 22.08
N GLY A 155 -34.66 -0.25 21.13
CA GLY A 155 -35.91 0.42 20.75
C GLY A 155 -36.97 -0.56 20.26
N LYS A 156 -36.61 -1.53 19.42
CA LYS A 156 -37.53 -2.59 18.97
C LYS A 156 -38.01 -3.47 20.13
N LYS A 157 -37.12 -3.85 21.05
CA LYS A 157 -37.51 -4.64 22.24
C LYS A 157 -38.46 -3.85 23.13
N LEU A 158 -38.17 -2.57 23.36
CA LEU A 158 -39.03 -1.71 24.16
C LEU A 158 -40.39 -1.52 23.50
N GLN A 159 -40.44 -1.33 22.18
CA GLN A 159 -41.69 -1.24 21.44
C GLN A 159 -42.54 -2.50 21.57
N VAL A 160 -41.93 -3.69 21.45
CA VAL A 160 -42.64 -4.97 21.65
C VAL A 160 -43.20 -5.05 23.07
N SER A 161 -42.38 -4.76 24.09
CA SER A 161 -42.82 -4.76 25.48
C SER A 161 -43.96 -3.77 25.74
N LEU A 162 -43.92 -2.57 25.13
CA LEU A 162 -45.00 -1.59 25.22
C LEU A 162 -46.28 -2.12 24.59
N THR A 163 -46.20 -2.67 23.37
CA THR A 163 -47.39 -3.25 22.71
C THR A 163 -48.00 -4.42 23.48
N GLU A 164 -47.16 -5.25 24.11
CA GLU A 164 -47.61 -6.35 24.96
C GLU A 164 -48.32 -5.80 26.21
N ARG A 165 -47.73 -4.79 26.88
CA ARG A 165 -48.36 -4.14 28.04
C ARG A 165 -49.67 -3.45 27.69
N ASP A 166 -49.74 -2.75 26.57
CA ASP A 166 -50.98 -2.12 26.09
C ASP A 166 -52.07 -3.16 25.81
N SER A 167 -51.69 -4.31 25.24
CA SER A 167 -52.64 -5.42 25.03
C SER A 167 -53.15 -6.00 26.36
N GLN A 168 -52.27 -6.16 27.35
CA GLN A 168 -52.63 -6.64 28.68
C GLN A 168 -53.54 -5.65 29.40
N LEU A 169 -53.28 -4.35 29.28
CA LEU A 169 -54.13 -3.30 29.85
C LEU A 169 -55.53 -3.32 29.24
N LYS A 170 -55.65 -3.42 27.90
CA LYS A 170 -56.96 -3.53 27.24
C LYS A 170 -57.75 -4.75 27.70
N VAL A 171 -57.10 -5.89 27.86
CA VAL A 171 -57.75 -7.11 28.36
C VAL A 171 -58.18 -6.92 29.83
N CYS A 172 -57.34 -6.30 30.64
CA CYS A 172 -57.67 -5.97 32.04
C CYS A 172 -58.86 -5.02 32.13
N GLU A 173 -58.91 -3.97 31.31
CA GLU A 173 -60.03 -3.04 31.21
C GLU A 173 -61.33 -3.76 30.82
N GLN A 174 -61.30 -4.60 29.78
CA GLN A 174 -62.46 -5.39 29.36
C GLN A 174 -62.96 -6.35 30.46
N LYS A 175 -62.03 -7.01 31.16
CA LYS A 175 -62.34 -7.90 32.29
C LYS A 175 -62.94 -7.14 33.47
N ASN A 176 -62.41 -5.95 33.75
CA ASN A 176 -62.93 -5.04 34.76
C ASN A 176 -64.38 -4.62 34.42
N ASP A 177 -64.64 -4.20 33.18
CA ASP A 177 -65.98 -3.85 32.71
C ASP A 177 -66.97 -5.03 32.82
N GLN A 178 -66.54 -6.24 32.44
CA GLN A 178 -67.32 -7.47 32.58
C GLN A 178 -67.66 -7.76 34.06
N MET A 179 -66.69 -7.60 34.96
CA MET A 179 -66.87 -7.81 36.38
C MET A 179 -67.86 -6.78 36.98
N TYR A 180 -67.75 -5.50 36.57
CA TYR A 180 -68.70 -4.46 36.99
C TYR A 180 -70.11 -4.69 36.44
N ALA A 181 -70.23 -5.17 35.19
CA ALA A 181 -71.52 -5.54 34.61
C ALA A 181 -72.17 -6.70 35.37
N ALA A 182 -71.43 -7.78 35.62
CA ALA A 182 -71.89 -8.91 36.42
C ALA A 182 -72.29 -8.48 37.84
N GLY A 183 -71.50 -7.61 38.49
CA GLY A 183 -71.85 -7.04 39.80
C GLY A 183 -73.15 -6.24 39.78
N LYS A 184 -73.40 -5.46 38.72
CA LYS A 184 -74.67 -4.73 38.52
C LYS A 184 -75.84 -5.68 38.27
N GLU A 185 -75.64 -6.75 37.50
CA GLU A 185 -76.67 -7.78 37.28
C GLU A 185 -77.06 -8.47 38.59
N ILE A 186 -76.08 -8.82 39.44
CA ILE A 186 -76.33 -9.42 40.77
C ILE A 186 -77.13 -8.45 41.65
N LEU A 187 -76.76 -7.17 41.67
CA LEU A 187 -77.47 -6.16 42.46
C LEU A 187 -78.91 -5.96 41.96
N ALA A 188 -79.11 -5.86 40.65
CA ALA A 188 -80.44 -5.76 40.04
C ALA A 188 -81.30 -7.01 40.30
N ALA A 189 -80.69 -8.20 40.28
CA ALA A 189 -81.38 -9.44 40.63
C ALA A 189 -81.86 -9.43 42.09
N TYR A 190 -81.04 -8.92 43.01
CA TYR A 190 -81.42 -8.74 44.41
C TYR A 190 -82.54 -7.70 44.59
N GLU A 191 -82.51 -6.59 43.86
CA GLU A 191 -83.57 -5.58 43.88
C GLU A 191 -84.90 -6.10 43.30
N SER A 192 -84.84 -6.93 42.25
CA SER A 192 -86.02 -7.55 41.64
C SER A 192 -86.65 -8.65 42.49
N PHE A 193 -85.94 -9.14 43.51
CA PHE A 193 -86.39 -10.22 44.36
C PHE A 193 -87.44 -9.73 45.36
N SER A 194 -88.70 -10.08 45.11
CA SER A 194 -89.85 -9.56 45.87
C SER A 194 -90.21 -10.44 47.08
N THR A 195 -90.97 -9.89 48.03
CA THR A 195 -91.57 -10.65 49.14
C THR A 195 -92.50 -11.78 48.66
N GLY A 196 -93.04 -11.69 47.43
CA GLY A 196 -93.81 -12.75 46.78
C GLY A 196 -92.97 -13.96 46.36
N ASP A 197 -91.70 -13.75 45.99
CA ASP A 197 -90.77 -14.83 45.63
C ASP A 197 -90.28 -15.57 46.88
N LEU A 198 -90.09 -14.85 47.99
CA LEU A 198 -89.84 -15.45 49.31
C LEU A 198 -90.96 -16.40 49.77
N LEU A 199 -92.22 -16.06 49.50
CA LEU A 199 -93.38 -16.92 49.80
C LEU A 199 -93.39 -18.21 48.96
N LYS A 200 -92.97 -18.14 47.68
CA LYS A 200 -92.87 -19.31 46.79
C LYS A 200 -91.76 -20.27 47.24
N ILE A 201 -90.59 -19.76 47.64
CA ILE A 201 -89.45 -20.58 48.11
C ILE A 201 -89.77 -21.37 49.39
N ARG A 202 -90.64 -20.80 50.24
CA ARG A 202 -91.00 -21.39 51.55
C ARG A 202 -92.03 -22.52 51.46
N GLN A 203 -92.61 -22.77 50.28
CA GLN A 203 -93.55 -23.88 50.11
C GLN A 203 -92.80 -25.22 49.91
N PRO A 204 -93.23 -26.31 50.58
CA PRO A 204 -92.53 -27.60 50.56
C PRO A 204 -92.50 -28.31 49.19
N LEU A 205 -93.27 -27.84 48.19
CA LEU A 205 -93.33 -28.39 46.83
C LEU A 205 -92.66 -27.51 45.75
N ALA A 206 -92.08 -26.36 46.11
CA ALA A 206 -91.45 -25.44 45.16
C ALA A 206 -90.02 -25.86 44.75
N ARG A 207 -89.84 -27.13 44.37
CA ARG A 207 -88.54 -27.70 43.98
C ARG A 207 -87.94 -26.98 42.77
N GLU A 208 -88.78 -26.60 41.80
CA GLU A 208 -88.36 -25.86 40.60
C GLU A 208 -87.80 -24.47 40.94
N ALA A 209 -88.47 -23.72 41.83
CA ALA A 209 -87.99 -22.40 42.26
C ALA A 209 -86.60 -22.50 42.90
N ARG A 210 -86.34 -23.51 43.74
CA ARG A 210 -85.03 -23.72 44.36
C ARG A 210 -83.92 -24.01 43.34
N VAL A 211 -84.19 -24.88 42.36
CA VAL A 211 -83.22 -25.19 41.30
C VAL A 211 -82.89 -23.94 40.48
N GLN A 212 -83.87 -23.11 40.13
CA GLN A 212 -83.61 -21.86 39.41
C GLN A 212 -82.77 -20.85 40.22
N PHE A 213 -82.88 -20.83 41.55
CA PHE A 213 -81.99 -20.00 42.39
C PHE A 213 -80.55 -20.52 42.36
N ASP A 214 -80.37 -21.83 42.49
CA ASP A 214 -79.06 -22.45 42.45
C ASP A 214 -78.39 -22.25 41.07
N GLU A 215 -79.15 -22.39 39.98
CA GLU A 215 -78.68 -22.14 38.61
C GLU A 215 -78.26 -20.68 38.40
N LYS A 216 -79.07 -19.71 38.85
CA LYS A 216 -78.69 -18.29 38.74
C LYS A 216 -77.47 -17.95 39.60
N ALA A 217 -77.36 -18.52 40.80
CA ALA A 217 -76.21 -18.33 41.66
C ALA A 217 -74.92 -18.90 41.02
N GLN A 218 -75.04 -20.06 40.35
CA GLN A 218 -73.95 -20.64 39.56
C GLN A 218 -73.59 -19.75 38.38
N GLU A 219 -74.57 -19.29 37.58
CA GLU A 219 -74.33 -18.42 36.42
C GLU A 219 -73.59 -17.13 36.81
N TYR A 220 -73.98 -16.50 37.92
CA TYR A 220 -73.28 -15.31 38.43
C TYR A 220 -71.87 -15.63 38.95
N GLY A 221 -71.70 -16.80 39.58
CA GLY A 221 -70.39 -17.28 39.99
C GLY A 221 -69.45 -17.49 38.80
N ASP A 222 -69.95 -18.10 37.73
CA ASP A 222 -69.23 -18.35 36.49
C ASP A 222 -68.87 -17.03 35.80
N LYS A 223 -69.82 -16.08 35.69
CA LYS A 223 -69.55 -14.74 35.14
C LYS A 223 -68.46 -14.00 35.91
N LEU A 224 -68.49 -14.04 37.25
CA LEU A 224 -67.45 -13.41 38.08
C LEU A 224 -66.10 -14.10 37.89
N TYR A 225 -66.09 -15.43 37.85
CA TYR A 225 -64.88 -16.22 37.66
C TYR A 225 -64.25 -15.96 36.30
N ASP A 226 -65.05 -16.00 35.23
CA ASP A 226 -64.60 -15.75 33.86
C ASP A 226 -64.14 -14.31 33.65
N SER A 227 -64.73 -13.34 34.36
CA SER A 227 -64.32 -11.93 34.32
C SER A 227 -63.02 -11.64 35.08
N LYS A 228 -62.46 -12.60 35.82
CA LYS A 228 -61.21 -12.40 36.55
C LYS A 228 -60.03 -12.31 35.57
N TYR A 229 -59.24 -11.25 35.68
CA TYR A 229 -58.00 -11.12 34.92
C TYR A 229 -56.90 -12.03 35.47
N ASP A 230 -56.27 -12.83 34.61
CA ASP A 230 -55.04 -13.57 34.90
C ASP A 230 -53.97 -13.18 33.87
N PRO A 231 -52.86 -12.54 34.30
CA PRO A 231 -51.75 -12.16 33.43
C PRO A 231 -51.12 -13.33 32.65
N ARG A 232 -51.30 -14.58 33.10
CA ARG A 232 -50.73 -15.79 32.49
C ARG A 232 -51.64 -16.42 31.43
N LEU A 233 -52.94 -16.11 31.47
CA LEU A 233 -53.96 -16.65 30.57
C LEU A 233 -54.26 -15.72 29.39
N VAL A 234 -53.68 -14.51 29.37
CA VAL A 234 -53.75 -13.63 28.20
C VAL A 234 -53.12 -14.40 27.03
N PRO A 235 -53.89 -14.75 25.99
CA PRO A 235 -53.31 -15.43 24.84
C PRO A 235 -52.19 -14.57 24.30
N GLN A 236 -51.05 -15.16 23.97
CA GLN A 236 -50.02 -14.53 23.16
C GLN A 236 -50.55 -14.31 21.73
N GLN A 237 -51.63 -13.55 21.58
CA GLN A 237 -52.15 -13.12 20.29
C GLN A 237 -51.47 -11.81 19.94
N GLN A 238 -50.64 -11.90 18.89
CA GLN A 238 -49.97 -10.85 18.11
C GLN A 238 -48.45 -10.72 18.28
N SER A 239 -47.72 -11.85 18.27
CA SER A 239 -46.30 -11.87 17.81
C SER A 239 -46.16 -12.26 16.33
N GLY A 240 -47.27 -12.36 15.58
CA GLY A 240 -47.33 -12.86 14.20
C GLY A 240 -47.51 -11.80 13.11
N ALA A 241 -47.07 -10.55 13.30
CA ALA A 241 -47.03 -9.59 12.20
C ALA A 241 -45.95 -10.01 11.20
N LYS A 242 -46.39 -10.71 10.14
CA LYS A 242 -45.63 -11.08 8.94
C LYS A 242 -44.86 -9.85 8.43
N PRO A 243 -43.53 -9.96 8.17
CA PRO A 243 -42.81 -8.86 7.56
C PRO A 243 -43.37 -8.60 6.16
N ALA A 244 -43.77 -7.37 5.90
CA ALA A 244 -44.10 -6.90 4.57
C ALA A 244 -42.85 -7.06 3.69
N GLN A 245 -43.03 -7.77 2.56
CA GLN A 245 -42.09 -7.80 1.44
C GLN A 245 -42.24 -6.52 0.62
#